data_AF-A0A5T0GS02-F1
#
_entry.id   AF-A0A5T0GS02-F1
#
_cell.length_a   1.000
_cell.length_b   1.000
_cell.length_c   1.000
_cell.angle_alpha   90.00
_cell.angle_beta   90.00
_cell.angle_gamma   90.00
#
_symmetry.space_group_name_H-M   'P 1'
#
loop_
_entity.id
_entity.type
_entity.pdbx_description
1 polymer ?
#
loop_
_entity_poly.entity_id
_entity_poly.type
_entity_poly.pdbx_seq_one_letter_code
_entity_poly.pdbx_strand_id
1 'polypeptide(L)' 'MNYFETLQTFIENNRIDEGIIMEHFAHMLKDILERYDCYLNSDDFKKNNPLGLKKLIKLKNRCNTYIS' A
#
# COMPACT_ATOMS: atom_id res chain seq x y z
N MET A 1 15.81 5.29 12.99
CA MET A 1 15.65 5.67 11.58
C MET A 1 14.26 5.23 11.17
N ASN A 2 13.39 6.16 10.78
CA ASN A 2 12.07 5.78 10.27
C ASN A 2 12.21 5.15 8.86
N TYR A 3 11.14 4.51 8.38
CA TYR A 3 11.14 3.83 7.09
C TYR A 3 11.60 4.76 5.93
N PHE A 4 11.17 6.02 5.93
CA PHE A 4 11.53 6.99 4.89
C PHE A 4 13.01 7.41 4.95
N GLU A 5 13.58 7.55 6.14
CA GLU A 5 15.02 7.82 6.31
C GLU A 5 15.89 6.64 5.82
N THR A 6 15.40 5.43 6.02
CA THR A 6 16.05 4.19 5.54
C THR A 6 16.00 4.09 4.01
N LEU A 7 14.85 4.39 3.41
CA LEU A 7 14.68 4.48 1.97
C LEU A 7 15.61 5.52 1.34
N GLN A 8 15.66 6.72 1.91
CA GLN A 8 16.52 7.80 1.43
C GLN A 8 17.99 7.37 1.44
N THR A 9 18.44 6.73 2.52
CA THR A 9 19.81 6.20 2.63
C THR A 9 20.10 5.13 1.56
N PHE A 10 19.15 4.25 1.23
CA PHE A 10 19.34 3.25 0.19
C PHE A 10 19.45 3.86 -1.22
N ILE A 11 18.64 4.88 -1.50
CA ILE A 11 18.69 5.63 -2.76
C ILE A 11 20.02 6.37 -2.88
N GLU A 12 20.44 7.09 -1.84
CA GLU A 12 21.70 7.85 -1.81
C GLU A 12 22.92 6.94 -1.98
N ASN A 13 22.86 5.70 -1.50
CA ASN A 13 23.92 4.71 -1.65
C ASN A 13 23.82 3.85 -2.93
N ASN A 14 22.91 4.16 -3.85
CA ASN A 14 22.66 3.38 -5.08
C ASN A 14 22.36 1.89 -4.83
N ARG A 15 21.80 1.58 -3.66
CA ARG A 15 21.42 0.23 -3.22
C ARG A 15 19.90 0.05 -3.33
N ILE A 16 19.36 0.31 -4.52
CA ILE A 16 17.93 0.13 -4.77
C ILE A 16 17.72 -1.29 -5.29
N ASP A 17 17.27 -2.18 -4.42
CA ASP A 17 16.76 -3.49 -4.82
C ASP A 17 15.25 -3.47 -5.07
N GLU A 18 14.76 -4.45 -5.83
CA GLU A 18 13.34 -4.59 -6.16
C GLU A 18 12.48 -4.73 -4.90
N GLY A 19 12.98 -5.34 -3.83
CA GLY A 19 12.28 -5.49 -2.56
C GLY A 19 12.00 -4.15 -1.89
N ILE A 20 13.00 -3.27 -1.81
CA ILE A 20 12.85 -1.90 -1.26
C ILE A 20 11.81 -1.11 -2.06
N ILE A 21 11.84 -1.21 -3.40
CA ILE A 21 10.86 -0.55 -4.27
C ILE A 21 9.45 -1.09 -3.98
N MET A 22 9.30 -2.41 -3.90
CA MET A 22 8.02 -3.07 -3.68
C MET A 22 7.44 -2.76 -2.29
N GLU A 23 8.28 -2.70 -1.27
CA GLU A 23 7.91 -2.27 0.09
C GLU A 23 7.42 -0.81 0.09
N HIS A 24 8.08 0.08 -0.66
CA HIS A 24 7.69 1.49 -0.75
C HIS A 24 6.32 1.66 -1.39
N PHE A 25 6.10 0.98 -2.53
CA PHE A 25 4.79 0.95 -3.17
C PHE A 25 3.72 0.34 -2.27
N ALA A 26 4.05 -0.70 -1.50
CA ALA A 26 3.13 -1.32 -0.56
C ALA A 26 2.71 -0.36 0.56
N HIS A 27 3.65 0.41 1.13
CA HIS A 27 3.35 1.44 2.12
C HIS A 27 2.42 2.53 1.57
N MET A 28 2.73 3.08 0.38
CA MET A 28 1.89 4.12 -0.23
C MET A 28 0.47 3.63 -0.52
N LEU A 29 0.35 2.43 -1.10
CA LEU A 29 -0.96 1.86 -1.43
C LEU A 29 -1.78 1.57 -0.17
N LYS A 30 -1.15 1.02 0.88
CA LYS A 30 -1.83 0.75 2.15
C LYS A 30 -2.37 2.03 2.78
N ASP A 31 -1.56 3.08 2.85
CA ASP A 31 -1.95 4.38 3.42
C ASP A 31 -3.13 5.01 2.64
N ILE A 32 -3.07 4.99 1.30
CA ILE A 32 -4.21 5.45 0.48
C ILE A 32 -5.47 4.63 0.82
N LEU A 33 -5.38 3.31 0.85
CA LEU A 33 -6.53 2.45 1.13
C LEU A 33 -7.10 2.66 2.54
N GLU A 34 -6.26 2.95 3.53
CA GLU A 34 -6.68 3.26 4.89
C GLU A 34 -7.36 4.63 5.00
N ARG A 35 -6.84 5.66 4.32
CA ARG A 35 -7.48 6.99 4.27
C ARG A 35 -8.87 6.97 3.64
N TYR A 36 -9.09 6.10 2.65
CA TYR A 36 -10.38 5.95 1.97
C TYR A 36 -11.23 4.81 2.53
N ASP A 37 -10.86 4.18 3.66
CA ASP A 37 -11.55 2.99 4.17
C ASP A 37 -13.05 3.23 4.41
N CYS A 38 -13.42 4.39 4.95
CA CYS A 38 -14.82 4.78 5.14
C CYS A 38 -15.61 4.84 3.82
N TYR A 39 -15.01 5.38 2.76
CA TYR A 39 -15.65 5.45 1.44
C TYR A 39 -15.75 4.06 0.80
N LEU A 40 -14.68 3.27 0.85
CA LEU A 40 -14.65 1.91 0.31
C LEU A 40 -15.65 0.99 1.02
N ASN A 41 -15.88 1.23 2.30
CA ASN A 41 -16.84 0.49 3.11
C ASN A 41 -18.26 1.06 3.08
N SER A 42 -18.51 2.17 2.38
CA SER A 42 -19.86 2.72 2.20
C SER A 42 -20.75 1.76 1.42
N ASP A 43 -22.05 1.80 1.72
CA ASP A 43 -23.06 0.98 1.04
C ASP A 43 -23.14 1.34 -0.45
N ASP A 44 -22.98 2.62 -0.80
CA ASP A 44 -22.98 3.09 -2.18
C ASP A 44 -21.83 2.48 -2.99
N PHE A 45 -20.60 2.49 -2.44
CA PHE A 45 -19.46 1.90 -3.11
C PHE A 45 -19.62 0.37 -3.24
N LYS A 46 -20.04 -0.30 -2.17
CA LYS A 46 -20.27 -1.76 -2.16
C LYS A 46 -21.31 -2.19 -3.19
N LYS A 47 -22.41 -1.44 -3.29
CA LYS A 47 -23.52 -1.74 -4.20
C LYS A 47 -23.13 -1.50 -5.66
N ASN A 48 -22.39 -0.43 -5.93
CA ASN A 48 -22.01 -0.06 -7.30
C ASN A 48 -20.75 -0.80 -7.79
N ASN A 49 -19.83 -1.17 -6.89
CA ASN A 49 -18.52 -1.73 -7.22
C ASN A 49 -18.09 -2.92 -6.32
N PRO A 50 -18.91 -3.98 -6.18
CA PRO A 50 -18.61 -5.10 -5.28
C PRO A 50 -17.33 -5.86 -5.67
N LEU A 51 -17.03 -5.98 -6.97
CA LEU A 51 -15.79 -6.58 -7.46
C LEU A 51 -14.57 -5.68 -7.22
N GLY A 52 -14.76 -4.36 -7.27
CA GLY A 52 -13.73 -3.37 -6.96
C GLY A 52 -13.30 -3.49 -5.50
N LEU A 53 -14.25 -3.52 -4.57
CA LEU A 53 -13.96 -3.69 -3.14
C LEU A 53 -13.18 -4.98 -2.86
N LYS A 54 -13.59 -6.13 -3.42
CA LYS A 54 -12.88 -7.40 -3.25
C LYS A 54 -11.42 -7.32 -3.73
N LYS A 55 -11.18 -6.66 -4.87
CA LYS A 55 -9.81 -6.47 -5.40
C LYS A 55 -8.98 -5.56 -4.49
N LEU A 56 -9.56 -4.48 -3.97
CA LEU A 56 -8.87 -3.53 -3.09
C LEU A 56 -8.52 -4.15 -1.74
N ILE A 57 -9.42 -4.95 -1.14
CA ILE A 57 -9.10 -5.72 0.08
C ILE A 57 -7.97 -6.71 -0.17
N LYS A 58 -8.00 -7.43 -1.29
CA LYS A 58 -6.92 -8.37 -1.67
C LYS A 58 -5.59 -7.63 -1.88
N LEU A 59 -5.63 -6.43 -2.47
CA LEU A 59 -4.46 -5.58 -2.65
C LEU A 59 -3.90 -5.13 -1.30
N LYS A 60 -4.74 -4.60 -0.39
CA LYS A 60 -4.35 -4.21 0.98
C LYS A 60 -3.65 -5.36 1.71
N ASN A 61 -4.21 -6.57 1.63
CA ASN A 61 -3.61 -7.76 2.23
C ASN A 61 -2.28 -8.16 1.60
N ARG A 62 -2.14 -8.01 0.29
CA ARG A 62 -0.84 -8.22 -0.40
C ARG A 62 0.17 -7.16 0.02
N CYS A 63 -0.21 -5.90 0.18
CA CYS A 63 0.73 -4.88 0.68
C CYS A 63 1.33 -5.27 2.04
N ASN A 64 0.54 -5.88 2.93
CA ASN A 64 1.06 -6.39 4.21
C ASN A 64 2.11 -7.50 4.08
N THR A 65 2.22 -8.20 2.93
CA THR A 65 3.29 -9.19 2.73
C THR A 65 4.62 -8.56 2.30
N TYR A 66 4.60 -7.31 1.87
CA TYR A 66 5.79 -6.57 1.42
C TYR A 66 6.30 -5.58 2.47
N ILE A 67 5.46 -5.20 3.44
CA ILE A 67 5.83 -4.35 4.57
C ILE A 67 6.42 -5.26 5.65
N SER A 68 7.74 -5.16 5.90
CA SER A 68 8.47 -5.98 6.89
C SER A 68 8.61 -5.30 8.25
#